data_AF-A0A2G4GA95-F1
#
_entry.id   AF-A0A2G4GA95-F1
#
_cell.length_a   1.000
_cell.length_b   1.000
_cell.length_c   1.000
_cell.angle_alpha   90.00
_cell.angle_beta   90.00
_cell.angle_gamma   90.00
#
_symmetry.space_group_name_H-M   'P 1'
#
loop_
_entity.id
_entity.type
_entity.pdbx_description
1 polymer ?
#
loop_
_entity_poly.entity_id
_entity_poly.type
_entity_poly.pdbx_seq_one_letter_code
_entity_poly.pdbx_strand_id
1 'polypeptide(L)' 'MKTTIDLPEEELAEAMKHANTTIKTEAVARAVSEFNRRARLAKLAEKLGTFRDLITPEELQKMRSLN' A
#
# COMPACT_ATOMS: atom_id res chain seq x y z
N MET A 1 7.97 -15.72 -9.72
CA MET A 1 8.79 -16.78 -9.09
C MET A 1 7.85 -17.78 -8.44
N LYS A 2 8.13 -19.09 -8.55
CA LYS A 2 7.35 -20.11 -7.81
C LYS A 2 8.09 -20.41 -6.51
N THR A 3 7.34 -20.41 -5.41
CA THR A 3 7.85 -20.69 -4.07
C THR A 3 6.86 -21.62 -3.39
N THR A 4 7.35 -22.64 -2.70
CA THR A 4 6.55 -23.53 -1.87
C THR A 4 6.70 -23.10 -0.43
N ILE A 5 5.59 -22.81 0.23
CA ILE A 5 5.52 -22.42 1.64
C ILE A 5 4.33 -23.14 2.27
N ASP A 6 4.48 -23.52 3.53
CA ASP A 6 3.38 -24.07 4.31
C ASP A 6 2.56 -22.92 4.89
N LEU A 7 1.25 -22.97 4.70
CA LEU A 7 0.29 -21.97 5.16
C LEU A 7 -0.77 -22.64 6.02
N PRO A 8 -1.20 -22.03 7.14
CA PRO A 8 -2.33 -22.54 7.91
C PRO A 8 -3.59 -22.58 7.02
N GLU A 9 -4.34 -23.68 7.06
CA GLU A 9 -5.50 -23.87 6.20
C GLU A 9 -6.61 -22.83 6.46
N GLU A 10 -6.83 -22.49 7.73
CA GLU A 10 -7.84 -21.53 8.17
C GLU A 10 -7.52 -20.12 7.64
N GLU A 11 -6.28 -19.66 7.84
CA GLU A 11 -5.78 -18.37 7.36
C GLU A 11 -5.86 -18.27 5.83
N LEU A 12 -5.50 -19.34 5.12
CA LEU A 12 -5.61 -19.39 3.66
C LEU A 12 -7.08 -19.32 3.21
N ALA A 13 -7.99 -20.01 3.91
CA ALA A 13 -9.41 -19.96 3.60
C ALA A 13 -10.00 -18.56 3.82
N GLU A 14 -9.58 -17.85 4.86
CA GLU A 14 -9.96 -16.45 5.09
C GLU A 14 -9.39 -15.52 4.02
N ALA A 15 -8.10 -15.67 3.68
CA ALA A 15 -7.49 -14.90 2.61
C ALA A 15 -8.23 -15.10 1.28
N MET A 16 -8.66 -16.32 0.96
CA MET A 16 -9.46 -16.63 -0.23
C MET A 16 -10.85 -15.98 -0.20
N LYS A 17 -11.53 -15.96 0.96
CA LYS A 17 -12.81 -15.24 1.14
C LYS A 17 -12.64 -13.74 0.92
N HIS A 18 -11.63 -13.13 1.55
CA HIS A 18 -11.34 -11.70 1.40
C HIS A 18 -10.93 -11.32 -0.02
N ALA A 19 -10.17 -12.20 -0.68
CA ALA A 19 -9.77 -12.05 -2.06
C ALA A 19 -10.91 -12.35 -3.06
N ASN A 20 -12.02 -12.94 -2.61
CA ASN A 20 -13.11 -13.44 -3.45
C ASN A 20 -12.60 -14.31 -4.61
N THR A 21 -11.72 -15.26 -4.31
CA THR A 21 -11.12 -16.17 -5.29
C THR A 21 -11.09 -17.60 -4.76
N THR A 22 -11.25 -18.56 -5.67
CA THR A 22 -11.07 -19.99 -5.38
C THR A 22 -9.63 -20.47 -5.61
N ILE A 23 -8.76 -19.58 -6.09
CA ILE A 23 -7.36 -19.90 -6.44
C ILE A 23 -6.44 -19.51 -5.27
N LYS A 24 -5.84 -20.52 -4.63
CA LYS A 24 -4.92 -20.35 -3.48
C LYS A 24 -3.78 -19.37 -3.77
N THR A 25 -3.14 -19.48 -4.93
CA THR A 25 -2.00 -18.62 -5.31
C THR A 25 -2.43 -17.17 -5.52
N GLU A 26 -3.63 -16.92 -6.03
CA GLU A 26 -4.15 -15.57 -6.21
C GLU A 26 -4.47 -14.91 -4.87
N ALA A 27 -5.08 -15.66 -3.94
CA ALA A 27 -5.35 -15.17 -2.59
C ALA A 27 -4.06 -14.73 -1.88
N VAL A 28 -3.03 -15.56 -1.93
CA VAL A 28 -1.72 -15.25 -1.35
C VAL A 28 -1.07 -14.04 -2.05
N ALA A 29 -1.11 -13.97 -3.38
CA ALA A 29 -0.56 -12.84 -4.12
C ALA A 29 -1.25 -11.51 -3.75
N ARG A 30 -2.58 -11.52 -3.60
CA ARG A 30 -3.34 -10.34 -3.15
C ARG A 30 -2.98 -9.97 -1.71
N ALA A 31 -2.89 -10.93 -0.81
CA ALA A 31 -2.50 -10.70 0.59
C ALA A 31 -1.12 -10.04 0.69
N VAL A 32 -0.12 -10.54 -0.06
CA VAL A 32 1.24 -9.95 -0.09
C VAL A 32 1.22 -8.54 -0.68
N SER A 33 0.45 -8.30 -1.74
CA SER A 33 0.32 -6.97 -2.34
C SER A 33 -0.27 -5.95 -1.36
N GLU A 34 -1.32 -6.36 -0.64
CA GLU A 34 -2.00 -5.52 0.34
C GLU A 34 -1.13 -5.23 1.57
N PHE A 35 -0.41 -6.24 2.08
CA PHE A 35 0.57 -6.06 3.15
C PHE A 35 1.61 -4.99 2.79
N ASN A 36 2.20 -5.12 1.58
CA ASN A 36 3.17 -4.15 1.10
C ASN A 36 2.56 -2.76 0.87
N ARG A 37 1.31 -2.68 0.41
CA ARG A 37 0.59 -1.41 0.26
C ARG A 37 0.43 -0.70 1.60
N ARG A 38 0.00 -1.42 2.64
CA ARG A 38 -0.15 -0.86 4.00
C ARG A 38 1.18 -0.38 4.56
N ALA A 39 2.26 -1.15 4.38
CA ALA A 39 3.60 -0.72 4.78
C ALA A 39 4.05 0.58 4.09
N ARG A 40 3.78 0.72 2.78
CA ARG A 40 4.06 1.97 2.04
C ARG A 40 3.24 3.14 2.56
N LEU A 41 1.96 2.94 2.85
CA LEU A 41 1.09 3.98 3.39
C LEU A 41 1.51 4.40 4.80
N ALA A 42 1.90 3.46 5.66
CA ALA A 42 2.44 3.76 6.98
C ALA A 42 3.70 4.63 6.88
N LYS A 43 4.65 4.25 6.01
CA LYS A 43 5.86 5.03 5.75
C LYS A 43 5.57 6.43 5.20
N LEU A 44 4.51 6.57 4.38
CA LEU A 44 4.08 7.88 3.89
C LEU A 44 3.49 8.73 5.02
N ALA A 45 2.65 8.13 5.86
CA ALA A 45 2.04 8.80 7.00
C ALA A 45 3.09 9.30 8.00
N GLU A 46 4.17 8.55 8.23
CA GLU A 46 5.32 8.99 9.03
C GLU A 46 6.00 10.26 8.50
N LYS A 47 5.85 10.57 7.20
CA LYS A 47 6.40 11.79 6.61
C LYS A 47 5.49 13.00 6.77
N LEU A 48 4.23 12.82 7.16
CA LEU A 48 3.31 13.93 7.35
C LEU A 48 3.85 14.91 8.41
N GLY A 49 3.89 16.19 8.09
CA GLY A 49 4.44 17.23 8.97
C GLY A 49 5.98 17.32 9.03
N THR A 50 6.70 16.45 8.34
CA THR A 50 8.18 16.51 8.28
C THR A 50 8.72 17.40 7.16
N PHE A 51 7.86 17.77 6.21
CA PHE A 51 8.24 18.58 5.06
C PHE A 51 8.23 20.07 5.41
N ARG A 52 9.38 20.58 5.86
CA ARG A 52 9.54 21.99 6.28
C ARG A 52 9.78 22.95 5.12
N ASP A 53 10.38 22.46 4.04
CA ASP A 53 10.83 23.27 2.90
C ASP A 53 9.95 23.09 1.65
N LEU A 54 8.77 22.48 1.81
CA LEU A 54 7.81 22.30 0.72
C LEU A 54 7.02 23.59 0.54
N ILE A 55 6.98 24.08 -0.70
CA ILE A 55 6.26 25.29 -1.07
C ILE A 55 4.78 25.18 -0.67
N THR A 56 4.24 26.22 -0.04
CA THR A 56 2.82 26.23 0.31
C THR A 56 1.95 26.48 -0.93
N PRO A 57 0.65 26.13 -0.90
CA PRO A 57 -0.27 26.47 -2.00
C PRO A 57 -0.29 27.97 -2.32
N GLU A 58 -0.20 28.83 -1.31
CA GLU A 58 -0.18 30.29 -1.46
C GLU A 58 1.11 30.77 -2.13
N GLU A 59 2.25 30.22 -1.75
CA GLU A 59 3.55 30.50 -2.38
C GLU A 59 3.57 30.05 -3.84
N LEU A 60 3.04 28.86 -4.12
CA LEU A 60 2.92 28.34 -5.49
C LEU A 60 2.02 29.24 -6.36
N GLN A 61 0.91 29.72 -5.81
CA GLN A 61 0.00 30.60 -6.53
C GLN A 61 0.63 31.95 -6.85
N LYS A 62 1.41 32.53 -5.93
CA LYS A 62 2.21 33.74 -6.19
C LYS A 62 3.20 33.53 -7.33
N MET A 63 3.93 32.41 -7.34
CA MET A 63 4.87 32.08 -8.42
C MET A 63 4.16 31.95 -9.78
N ARG A 64 2.96 31.36 -9.80
CA ARG A 64 2.17 31.21 -11.05
C ARG A 64 1.60 32.52 -11.57
N SER A 65 1.25 33.47 -10.70
CA SER A 65 0.75 34.79 -11.10
C SER A 65 1.84 35.76 -11.57
N LEU A 66 3.11 35.41 -11.38
CA LEU A 66 4.28 36.20 -11.79
C LEU A 66 4.81 35.82 -13.19
N ASN A 67 4.22 34.80 -13.82
CA ASN A 67 4.43 34.40 -15.22
C ASN A 67 3.24 34.80 -16.09
#